data_AF-A0A822CG28-F1
#
_entry.id   AF-A0A822CG28-F1
#
_cell.length_a   1.000
_cell.length_b   1.000
_cell.length_c   1.000
_cell.angle_alpha   90.00
_cell.angle_beta   90.00
_cell.angle_gamma   90.00
#
_symmetry.space_group_name_H-M   'P 1'
#
loop_
_entity.id
_entity.type
_entity.pdbx_description
1 polymer ?
#
loop_
_entity_poly.entity_id
_entity_poly.type
_entity_poly.pdbx_seq_one_letter_code
_entity_poly.pdbx_strand_id
1 'polypeptide(L)'
;RRAKFSTMAFLSEIHVSKTENSIYNCNNCRQQCDVRYHCTRCEDFDLCEKCFNIEPKHEHKMECSVPSIVDVNQDDKSNPLNNV
;
A
#
# COMPACT_ATOMS: atom_id res chain seq x y z
N ARG A 1 -36.20 14.25 23.03
CA ARG A 1 -35.31 13.07 23.26
C ARG A 1 -34.22 13.11 22.20
N ARG A 2 -32.97 13.34 22.61
CA ARG A 2 -31.79 13.54 21.73
C ARG A 2 -31.43 12.19 21.06
N ALA A 3 -31.28 12.16 19.74
CA ALA A 3 -30.75 11.00 19.03
C ALA A 3 -29.30 10.77 19.48
N LYS A 4 -29.01 9.59 20.04
CA LYS A 4 -27.73 9.29 20.73
C LYS A 4 -26.70 8.55 19.87
N PHE A 5 -26.92 8.30 18.57
CA PHE A 5 -26.09 7.31 17.87
C PHE A 5 -25.62 7.65 16.45
N SER A 6 -25.93 8.82 15.87
CA SER A 6 -25.56 9.11 14.48
C SER A 6 -24.13 9.64 14.27
N THR A 7 -23.35 9.90 15.33
CA THR A 7 -22.03 10.55 15.21
C THR A 7 -20.85 9.58 15.28
N MET A 8 -20.98 8.43 15.95
CA MET A 8 -19.84 7.52 16.18
C MET A 8 -19.55 6.57 15.00
N ALA A 9 -20.55 6.22 14.19
CA ALA A 9 -20.35 5.34 13.02
C ALA A 9 -19.68 6.07 11.85
N PHE A 10 -19.85 7.39 11.74
CA PHE A 10 -19.24 8.20 10.69
C PHE A 10 -17.75 8.48 10.97
N LEU A 11 -17.33 8.50 12.23
CA LEU A 11 -15.94 8.75 12.62
C LEU A 11 -15.02 7.57 12.33
N SER A 12 -15.52 6.33 12.33
CA SER A 12 -14.75 5.13 11.97
C SER A 12 -14.41 5.07 10.47
N GLU A 13 -15.29 5.56 9.60
CA GLU A 13 -15.08 5.54 8.15
C GLU A 13 -14.07 6.61 7.69
N ILE A 14 -13.92 7.70 8.44
CA ILE A 14 -12.97 8.79 8.13
C ILE A 14 -11.53 8.43 8.58
N HIS A 15 -11.38 7.67 9.67
CA HIS A 15 -10.07 7.26 10.19
C HIS A 15 -9.56 5.93 9.65
N VAL A 16 -10.38 5.18 8.93
CA VAL A 16 -9.88 4.32 7.86
C VAL A 16 -9.53 5.27 6.72
N SER A 17 -8.48 6.06 6.90
CA SER A 17 -7.63 6.41 5.77
C SER A 17 -7.23 5.05 5.22
N LYS A 18 -8.02 4.53 4.29
CA LYS A 18 -7.73 3.36 3.49
C LYS A 18 -6.27 3.55 3.18
N THR A 19 -5.40 2.73 3.76
CA THR A 19 -4.00 2.73 3.40
C THR A 19 -4.06 2.28 1.96
N GLU A 20 -4.27 3.23 1.06
CA GLU A 20 -4.27 3.02 -0.36
C GLU A 20 -2.91 2.40 -0.57
N ASN A 21 -2.92 1.11 -0.93
CA ASN A 21 -1.71 0.36 -1.23
C ASN A 21 -0.84 1.34 -2.00
N SER A 22 0.22 1.85 -1.37
CA SER A 22 0.94 2.96 -1.96
C SER A 22 1.73 2.34 -3.09
N ILE A 23 1.13 2.39 -4.27
CA ILE A 23 1.66 1.80 -5.49
C ILE A 23 2.87 2.65 -5.85
N TYR A 24 4.06 2.08 -5.70
CA TYR A 24 5.31 2.76 -6.02
C TYR A 24 5.73 2.44 -7.45
N ASN A 25 6.21 3.46 -8.16
CA ASN A 25 6.76 3.33 -9.50
C ASN A 25 8.29 3.42 -9.42
N CYS A 26 8.99 2.45 -10.00
CA CYS A 26 10.45 2.50 -10.10
C CYS A 26 10.88 3.64 -11.04
N ASN A 27 11.80 4.50 -10.61
CA ASN A 27 12.27 5.62 -11.44
C ASN A 27 13.08 5.18 -12.66
N ASN A 28 13.65 3.98 -12.63
CA ASN A 28 14.44 3.43 -13.75
C ASN A 28 13.56 2.78 -14.83
N CYS A 29 12.69 1.84 -14.44
CA CYS A 29 11.87 1.08 -15.41
C CYS A 29 10.41 1.54 -15.49
N ARG A 30 9.98 2.47 -14.62
CA ARG A 30 8.61 2.99 -14.51
C ARG A 30 7.54 1.92 -14.30
N GLN A 31 7.94 0.77 -13.77
CA GLN A 31 7.03 -0.31 -13.42
C GLN A 31 6.61 -0.18 -11.96
N GLN A 32 5.36 -0.58 -11.70
CA GLN A 32 4.84 -0.79 -10.37
C GLN A 32 5.55 -1.97 -9.71
N CYS A 33 5.96 -1.82 -8.45
CA CYS A 33 6.69 -2.86 -7.73
C CYS A 33 6.23 -2.99 -6.28
N ASP A 34 6.25 -4.23 -5.78
CA ASP A 34 5.88 -4.55 -4.41
C ASP A 34 7.00 -4.20 -3.43
N VAL A 35 8.27 -4.22 -3.85
CA VAL A 35 9.40 -3.87 -2.99
C VAL A 35 10.01 -2.56 -3.48
N ARG A 36 10.04 -1.56 -2.61
CA ARG A 36 10.59 -0.22 -2.89
C ARG A 36 11.93 -0.05 -2.19
N TYR A 37 12.98 0.19 -2.97
CA TYR A 37 14.29 0.62 -2.50
C TYR A 37 14.38 2.14 -2.66
N HIS A 38 14.36 2.88 -1.57
CA HIS A 38 14.48 4.33 -1.61
C HIS A 38 15.90 4.76 -1.29
N CYS A 39 16.43 5.73 -2.03
CA CYS A 39 17.71 6.32 -1.72
C CYS A 39 17.55 7.36 -0.61
N THR A 40 18.36 7.27 0.44
CA THR A 40 18.35 8.24 1.56
C THR A 40 19.13 9.52 1.26
N ARG A 41 19.80 9.59 0.10
CA ARG A 41 20.64 10.72 -0.33
C ARG A 41 20.03 11.51 -1.47
N CYS A 42 19.32 10.84 -2.37
CA CYS A 42 18.66 11.47 -3.50
C CYS A 42 17.22 11.80 -3.13
N GLU A 43 16.74 12.95 -3.60
CA GLU A 43 15.35 13.36 -3.44
C GLU A 43 14.45 12.47 -4.32
N ASP A 44 13.45 11.84 -3.71
CA ASP A 44 12.44 11.00 -4.37
C ASP A 44 12.98 9.94 -5.35
N PHE A 45 14.13 9.32 -5.02
CA PHE A 45 14.72 8.28 -5.88
C PHE A 45 14.42 6.86 -5.42
N ASP A 46 13.51 6.19 -6.14
CA ASP A 46 13.06 4.84 -5.86
C ASP A 46 13.42 3.85 -6.96
N LEU A 47 13.90 2.68 -6.57
CA LEU A 47 14.14 1.54 -7.44
C LEU A 47 13.35 0.33 -6.98
N CYS A 48 13.00 -0.51 -7.94
CA CYS A 48 12.52 -1.86 -7.64
C CYS A 48 13.67 -2.83 -7.41
N GLU A 49 13.38 -3.97 -6.80
CA GLU A 49 14.36 -5.04 -6.57
C GLU A 49 15.14 -5.43 -7.83
N LYS A 50 14.46 -5.51 -8.99
CA LYS A 50 15.11 -5.83 -10.26
C LYS A 50 16.12 -4.76 -10.66
N CYS A 51 15.74 -3.49 -10.60
CA CYS A 51 16.63 -2.39 -10.96
C CYS A 51 17.74 -2.15 -9.94
N PHE A 52 17.52 -2.52 -8.67
CA PHE A 52 18.55 -2.49 -7.65
C PHE A 52 19.65 -3.54 -7.89
N ASN A 53 19.28 -4.72 -8.40
CA ASN A 53 20.22 -5.82 -8.65
C ASN A 53 20.90 -5.76 -10.03
N ILE A 54 20.49 -4.85 -10.91
CA ILE A 54 21.06 -4.65 -12.25
C ILE A 54 22.20 -3.63 -12.18
N GLU A 55 23.28 -3.88 -12.92
CA GLU A 55 24.37 -2.91 -13.11
C GLU A 55 24.02 -1.89 -14.22
N PRO A 56 24.34 -0.59 -14.06
CA PRO A 56 25.12 -0.01 -12.97
C PRO A 56 24.30 0.16 -11.68
N LYS A 57 24.87 -0.26 -10.56
CA LYS A 57 24.27 -0.03 -9.24
C LYS A 57 24.24 1.44 -8.88
N HIS A 58 23.18 1.84 -8.17
CA HIS A 58 23.11 3.17 -7.58
C HIS A 58 24.18 3.31 -6.48
N GLU A 59 24.98 4.38 -6.53
CA GLU A 59 26.17 4.56 -5.68
C GLU A 59 25.85 4.85 -4.20
N HIS A 60 24.60 5.18 -3.88
CA HIS A 60 24.17 5.47 -2.52
C HIS A 60 23.52 4.29 -1.81
N LYS A 61 23.65 4.26 -0.49
CA LYS A 61 22.94 3.32 0.37
C LYS A 61 21.43 3.56 0.29
N MET A 62 20.71 2.52 -0.12
CA MET A 62 19.25 2.53 -0.21
C MET A 62 18.65 1.75 0.96
N GLU A 63 17.44 2.12 1.36
CA GLU A 63 16.66 1.43 2.38
C GLU A 63 15.47 0.72 1.73
N CYS A 64 15.27 -0.54 2.11
CA CYS A 64 14.21 -1.39 1.58
C CYS A 64 12.95 -1.21 2.41
N SER A 65 11.84 -0.94 1.73
CA SER A 65 10.51 -0.84 2.31
C SER A 65 9.56 -1.76 1.55
N VAL A 66 8.86 -2.62 2.30
CA VAL A 66 7.75 -3.41 1.79
C VAL A 66 6.45 -2.71 2.22
N PRO A 67 5.51 -2.43 1.31
CA PRO A 67 4.17 -2.06 1.69
C PRO A 67 3.63 -3.19 2.56
N SER A 68 3.22 -2.86 3.77
CA SER A 68 2.47 -3.78 4.61
C SER A 68 1.24 -4.19 3.81
N ILE A 69 1.26 -5.41 3.29
CA ILE A 69 0.10 -6.04 2.69
C ILE A 69 -0.89 -6.11 3.85
N VAL A 70 -1.83 -5.17 3.91
CA VAL A 70 -3.05 -5.45 4.63
C VAL A 70 -3.69 -6.58 3.82
N ASP A 71 -3.69 -7.77 4.40
CA ASP A 71 -4.48 -8.87 3.89
C ASP A 71 -5.87 -8.30 3.61
N VAL A 72 -6.17 -8.09 2.32
CA VAL A 72 -7.54 -7.98 1.87
C VAL A 72 -8.09 -9.35 2.18
N ASN A 73 -8.66 -9.49 3.37
CA ASN A 73 -9.52 -10.61 3.69
C ASN A 73 -10.56 -10.61 2.58
N GLN A 74 -10.36 -11.51 1.64
CA GLN A 74 -11.32 -11.84 0.61
C GLN A 74 -12.43 -12.60 1.31
N ASP A 75 -13.27 -11.87 2.04
CA ASP A 75 -14.57 -12.37 2.49
C ASP A 75 -15.56 -12.26 1.33
N ASP A 76 -15.27 -12.92 0.20
CA ASP A 76 -16.34 -13.46 -0.64
C ASP A 76 -16.65 -14.86 -0.10
N LYS A 77 -17.16 -14.91 1.14
CA LYS A 77 -17.84 -16.09 1.65
C LYS A 77 -19.16 -16.16 0.90
N SER A 78 -19.20 -17.05 -0.06
CA SER A 78 -20.39 -17.81 -0.49
C SER A 78 -21.54 -17.68 0.51
N ASN A 79 -22.60 -16.98 0.13
CA ASN A 79 -23.89 -17.05 0.81
C ASN A 79 -24.79 -18.03 0.06
N PRO A 80 -24.79 -19.33 0.37
CA PRO A 80 -25.99 -20.11 0.16
C PRO A 80 -26.92 -19.78 1.33
N LEU A 81 -28.10 -19.23 1.06
CA LEU A 81 -29.37 -19.68 1.66
C LEU A 81 -30.49 -18.67 1.41
N ASN A 82 -31.60 -19.25 0.97
CA ASN A 82 -32.97 -18.87 1.25
C ASN A 82 -33.53 -17.66 0.52
N ASN A 83 -34.18 -17.94 -0.61
CA ASN A 83 -35.55 -17.46 -0.78
C ASN A 83 -36.47 -18.67 -0.96
N VAL A 84 -37.59 -18.57 -0.25
CA VAL A 84 -38.75 -19.45 -0.06
C VAL A 84 -39.25 -20.11 -1.33
#